data_AF-A0A0D8JG55-F1
#
_entry.id   AF-A0A0D8JG55-F1
#
_cell.length_a   1.000
_cell.length_b   1.000
_cell.length_c   1.000
_cell.angle_alpha   90.00
_cell.angle_beta   90.00
_cell.angle_gamma   90.00
#
_symmetry.space_group_name_H-M   'P 1'
#
loop_
_entity.id
_entity.type
_entity.pdbx_description
1 polymer ?
#
loop_
_entity_poly.entity_id
_entity_poly.type
_entity_poly.pdbx_seq_one_letter_code
_entity_poly.pdbx_strand_id
1 'polypeptide(L)'
;MKNLKIILIIFSLCFLTYTAGAQSEKSQAKSERIEEEVHIQCLCAGELLVGTVTWNHVVNKNSEHWNVQFGEMTGQTSHEKYRFVYVESIGKLVIFRVIGEKGLVTYMQWNAATGEYTFYCTSW
;
A
#
# COMPACT_ATOMS: atom_id res chain seq x y z
N MET A 1 49.38 33.98 13.74
CA MET A 1 47.92 33.91 13.47
C MET A 1 47.53 33.80 11.98
N LYS A 2 48.47 33.63 11.02
CA LYS A 2 48.11 33.37 9.60
C LYS A 2 47.85 31.88 9.32
N ASN A 3 48.60 31.00 9.97
CA ASN A 3 48.53 29.55 9.75
C ASN A 3 47.28 28.89 10.35
N LEU A 4 46.67 29.49 11.38
CA LEU A 4 45.44 29.00 12.00
C LEU A 4 44.21 29.20 11.08
N LYS A 5 44.23 30.22 10.21
CA LYS A 5 43.13 30.52 9.28
C LYS A 5 43.08 29.52 8.11
N ILE A 6 44.22 28.95 7.71
CA ILE A 6 44.31 28.01 6.59
C ILE A 6 43.76 26.64 6.99
N ILE A 7 43.99 26.21 8.22
CA ILE A 7 43.52 24.90 8.73
C ILE A 7 41.99 24.84 8.80
N LEU A 8 41.34 25.94 9.20
CA LEU A 8 39.88 26.04 9.28
C LEU A 8 39.19 25.92 7.90
N ILE A 9 39.82 26.41 6.84
CA ILE A 9 39.28 26.37 5.47
C ILE A 9 39.33 24.95 4.90
N ILE A 10 40.40 24.20 5.18
CA ILE A 10 40.54 22.80 4.73
C ILE A 10 39.52 21.91 5.44
N PHE A 11 39.29 22.13 6.75
CA PHE A 11 38.27 21.39 7.50
C PHE A 11 36.84 21.66 6.99
N SER A 12 36.49 22.89 6.60
CA SER A 12 35.15 23.17 6.09
C SER A 12 34.89 22.58 4.70
N LEU A 13 35.92 22.46 3.86
CA LEU A 13 35.82 21.84 2.53
C LEU A 13 35.67 20.32 2.60
N CYS A 14 36.33 19.66 3.56
CA CYS A 14 36.19 18.21 3.75
C CYS A 14 34.83 17.80 4.33
N PHE A 15 34.19 18.63 5.16
CA PHE A 15 32.86 18.32 5.70
C PHE A 15 31.76 18.38 4.63
N LEU A 16 31.89 19.27 3.64
CA LEU A 16 30.88 19.45 2.58
C LEU A 16 30.84 18.28 1.58
N THR A 17 31.96 17.63 1.31
CA THR A 17 32.01 16.47 0.41
C THR A 17 31.45 15.20 1.07
N TYR A 18 31.64 15.02 2.38
CA TYR A 18 31.02 13.93 3.12
C TYR A 18 29.49 14.07 3.22
N THR A 19 28.96 15.29 3.33
CA THR A 19 27.50 15.51 3.33
C THR A 19 26.87 15.32 1.95
N ALA A 20 27.59 15.63 0.86
CA ALA A 20 27.09 15.42 -0.50
C ALA A 20 26.95 13.92 -0.86
N GLY A 21 27.85 13.07 -0.35
CA GLY A 21 27.76 11.62 -0.50
C GLY A 21 26.60 10.99 0.27
N ALA A 22 26.24 11.53 1.43
CA ALA A 22 25.10 11.05 2.22
C ALA A 22 23.74 11.43 1.61
N GLN A 23 23.68 12.52 0.82
CA GLN A 23 22.45 12.97 0.17
C GLN A 23 22.17 12.25 -1.16
N SER A 24 23.18 11.61 -1.76
CA SER A 24 23.07 10.77 -2.96
C SER A 24 22.33 9.44 -2.71
N GLU A 25 22.15 9.03 -1.45
CA GLU A 25 21.37 7.84 -1.09
C GLU A 25 19.91 8.16 -0.71
N LYS A 26 19.38 9.30 -1.15
CA LYS A 26 17.93 9.37 -1.36
C LYS A 26 17.61 8.50 -2.57
N SER A 27 17.56 7.18 -2.34
CA SER A 27 16.77 6.25 -3.14
C SER A 27 15.38 6.86 -3.19
N GLN A 28 15.14 7.68 -4.22
CA GLN A 28 13.81 8.10 -4.58
C GLN A 28 13.10 6.80 -4.93
N ALA A 29 12.38 6.25 -3.95
CA ALA A 29 11.54 5.11 -4.20
C ALA A 29 10.57 5.56 -5.30
N LYS A 30 10.64 4.91 -6.45
CA LYS A 30 9.75 5.22 -7.56
C LYS A 30 8.37 4.78 -7.09
N SER A 31 7.51 5.76 -6.78
CA SER A 31 6.14 5.52 -6.37
C SER A 31 5.26 5.65 -7.60
N GLU A 32 4.63 4.55 -8.01
CA GLU A 32 3.67 4.51 -9.10
C GLU A 32 2.27 4.29 -8.53
N ARG A 33 1.33 5.11 -8.99
CA ARG A 33 -0.09 4.96 -8.67
C ARG A 33 -0.74 4.23 -9.85
N ILE A 34 -1.32 3.07 -9.57
CA ILE A 34 -1.99 2.21 -10.56
C ILE A 34 -3.46 2.13 -10.16
N GLU A 35 -4.36 2.40 -11.09
CA GLU A 35 -5.79 2.25 -10.88
C GLU A 35 -6.31 1.10 -11.74
N GLU A 36 -7.01 0.16 -11.11
CA GLU A 36 -7.49 -1.07 -11.73
C GLU A 36 -8.93 -1.32 -11.33
N GLU A 37 -9.77 -1.72 -12.29
CA GLU A 37 -11.10 -2.23 -11.98
C GLU A 37 -10.98 -3.67 -11.48
N VAL A 38 -11.53 -3.94 -10.29
CA VAL A 38 -11.47 -5.25 -9.66
C VAL A 38 -12.89 -5.74 -9.41
N HIS A 39 -13.12 -7.01 -9.72
CA HIS A 39 -14.36 -7.73 -9.43
C HIS A 39 -14.10 -8.71 -8.30
N ILE A 40 -14.86 -8.60 -7.21
CA ILE A 40 -14.71 -9.46 -6.04
C ILE A 40 -16.02 -10.20 -5.82
N GLN A 41 -15.96 -11.52 -5.87
CA GLN A 41 -17.08 -12.37 -5.50
C GLN A 41 -17.22 -12.40 -3.99
N CYS A 42 -18.06 -11.52 -3.45
CA CYS A 42 -18.32 -11.46 -2.01
C CYS A 42 -19.49 -12.37 -1.66
N LEU A 43 -19.20 -13.63 -1.29
CA LEU A 43 -20.23 -14.62 -0.94
C LEU A 43 -21.19 -14.13 0.16
N CYS A 44 -20.71 -13.29 1.08
CA CYS A 44 -21.50 -12.77 2.18
C CYS A 44 -22.39 -11.58 1.81
N ALA A 45 -22.04 -10.83 0.75
CA ALA A 45 -22.95 -9.87 0.13
C ALA A 45 -23.96 -10.57 -0.78
N GLY A 46 -23.70 -11.83 -1.15
CA GLY A 46 -24.56 -12.61 -2.06
C GLY A 46 -24.47 -12.16 -3.52
N GLU A 47 -23.51 -11.30 -3.86
CA GLU A 47 -23.35 -10.73 -5.20
C GLU A 47 -21.88 -10.41 -5.53
N LEU A 48 -21.62 -10.10 -6.80
CA LEU A 48 -20.33 -9.56 -7.26
C LEU A 48 -20.23 -8.09 -6.90
N LEU A 49 -19.09 -7.70 -6.34
CA LEU A 49 -18.74 -6.32 -6.06
C LEU A 49 -17.76 -5.83 -7.13
N VAL A 50 -18.09 -4.71 -7.76
CA VAL A 50 -17.27 -4.08 -8.79
C VAL A 50 -16.82 -2.72 -8.29
N GLY A 51 -15.54 -2.42 -8.42
CA GLY A 51 -15.01 -1.12 -8.04
C GLY A 51 -13.59 -0.90 -8.54
N THR A 52 -13.10 0.32 -8.35
CA THR A 52 -11.73 0.68 -8.70
C THR A 52 -10.85 0.59 -7.46
N VAL A 53 -9.71 -0.07 -7.62
CA VAL A 53 -8.66 -0.19 -6.61
C VAL A 53 -7.49 0.67 -7.04
N THR A 54 -6.95 1.44 -6.10
CA THR A 54 -5.72 2.20 -6.32
C THR A 54 -4.56 1.51 -5.62
N TRP A 55 -3.58 1.04 -6.39
CA TRP A 55 -2.34 0.50 -5.88
C TRP A 55 -1.28 1.59 -5.88
N ASN A 56 -0.65 1.81 -4.72
CA ASN A 56 0.57 2.57 -4.61
C ASN A 56 1.74 1.57 -4.58
N HIS A 57 2.37 1.40 -5.73
CA HIS A 57 3.53 0.55 -5.91
C HIS A 57 4.79 1.36 -5.64
N VAL A 58 5.58 0.94 -4.65
CA VAL A 58 6.79 1.64 -4.21
C VAL A 58 7.97 0.69 -4.34
N VAL A 59 8.87 0.99 -5.29
CA VAL A 59 10.10 0.23 -5.51
C VAL A 59 11.29 1.01 -4.96
N ASN A 60 12.07 0.40 -4.08
CA ASN A 60 13.35 0.92 -3.60
C ASN A 60 14.48 -0.11 -3.80
N LYS A 61 15.72 0.27 -3.48
CA LYS A 61 16.92 -0.59 -3.69
C LYS A 61 16.90 -1.94 -2.93
N ASN A 62 16.09 -2.06 -1.90
CA ASN A 62 16.06 -3.20 -0.97
C ASN A 62 14.72 -3.94 -0.96
N SER A 63 13.65 -3.35 -1.50
CA SER A 63 12.31 -3.93 -1.42
C SER A 63 11.33 -3.34 -2.42
N GLU A 64 10.36 -4.17 -2.77
CA GLU A 64 9.15 -3.83 -3.51
C GLU A 64 7.97 -3.85 -2.53
N HIS A 65 7.19 -2.77 -2.50
CA HIS A 65 6.03 -2.64 -1.62
C HIS A 65 4.79 -2.29 -2.42
N TRP A 66 3.70 -3.00 -2.15
CA TRP A 66 2.39 -2.72 -2.70
C TRP A 66 1.46 -2.25 -1.58
N ASN A 67 1.13 -0.96 -1.58
CA ASN A 67 0.16 -0.38 -0.67
C ASN A 67 -1.17 -0.25 -1.41
N VAL A 68 -2.14 -1.04 -1.01
CA VAL A 68 -3.46 -1.00 -1.64
C VAL A 68 -4.36 0.01 -0.92
N GLN A 69 -4.87 0.96 -1.67
CA GLN A 69 -5.94 1.85 -1.25
C GLN A 69 -7.19 1.41 -1.99
N PHE A 70 -7.98 0.59 -1.31
CA PHE A 70 -9.27 0.19 -1.83
C PHE A 70 -10.27 1.36 -1.77
N GLY A 71 -11.02 1.51 -2.86
CA GLY A 71 -12.10 2.47 -2.98
C GLY A 71 -13.47 1.90 -2.56
N GLU A 72 -14.50 2.67 -2.89
CA GLU A 72 -15.89 2.24 -2.82
C GLU A 72 -16.17 1.20 -3.93
N MET A 73 -16.80 0.09 -3.57
CA MET A 73 -17.26 -0.94 -4.48
C MET A 73 -18.79 -0.90 -4.55
N THR A 74 -19.33 -1.38 -5.66
CA THR A 74 -20.77 -1.38 -5.93
C THR A 74 -21.22 -2.80 -6.22
N GLY A 75 -22.31 -3.23 -5.58
CA GLY A 75 -22.99 -4.47 -5.90
C GLY A 75 -23.49 -4.44 -7.34
N GLN A 76 -23.11 -5.43 -8.13
CA GLN A 76 -23.45 -5.47 -9.55
C GLN A 76 -24.97 -5.59 -9.77
N THR A 77 -25.68 -6.22 -8.83
CA THR A 77 -27.13 -6.46 -8.93
C THR A 77 -27.92 -5.48 -8.07
N SER A 78 -27.51 -5.28 -6.81
CA SER A 78 -28.25 -4.42 -5.88
C SER A 78 -27.97 -2.92 -6.08
N HIS A 79 -26.84 -2.59 -6.73
CA HIS A 79 -26.25 -1.24 -6.75
C HIS A 79 -25.90 -0.68 -5.37
N GLU A 80 -25.92 -1.50 -4.32
CA GLU A 80 -25.51 -1.11 -2.98
C GLU A 80 -24.02 -0.76 -2.95
N LYS A 81 -23.66 0.20 -2.10
CA LYS A 81 -22.29 0.64 -1.94
C LYS A 81 -21.64 -0.06 -0.77
N TYR A 82 -20.43 -0.54 -1.00
CA TYR A 82 -19.62 -1.24 -0.04
C TYR A 82 -18.27 -0.55 0.04
N ARG A 83 -17.75 -0.38 1.25
CA ARG A 83 -16.38 0.05 1.45
C ARG A 83 -15.50 -1.16 1.62
N PHE A 84 -14.52 -1.28 0.74
CA PHE A 84 -13.51 -2.31 0.83
C PHE A 84 -12.28 -1.75 1.53
N VAL A 85 -11.80 -2.43 2.57
CA VAL A 85 -10.76 -1.91 3.46
C VAL A 85 -9.66 -2.94 3.61
N TYR A 86 -8.44 -2.57 3.20
CA TYR A 86 -7.25 -3.33 3.56
C TYR A 86 -6.96 -3.19 5.05
N VAL A 87 -6.68 -4.31 5.71
CA VAL A 87 -6.36 -4.34 7.14
C VAL A 87 -4.86 -4.49 7.33
N GLU A 88 -4.29 -5.60 6.90
CA GLU A 88 -2.88 -5.93 7.05
C GLU A 88 -2.48 -7.11 6.16
N SER A 89 -1.18 -7.39 6.11
CA SER A 89 -0.63 -8.60 5.49
C SER A 89 0.28 -9.33 6.47
N ILE A 90 0.05 -10.63 6.66
CA ILE A 90 0.86 -11.51 7.51
C ILE A 90 1.53 -12.55 6.61
N GLY A 91 2.81 -12.34 6.32
CA GLY A 91 3.53 -13.15 5.33
C GLY A 91 2.90 -13.02 3.94
N LYS A 92 2.33 -14.11 3.42
CA LYS A 92 1.66 -14.15 2.11
C LYS A 92 0.14 -13.99 2.20
N LEU A 93 -0.40 -13.89 3.41
CA LEU A 93 -1.84 -13.77 3.65
C LEU A 93 -2.20 -12.29 3.78
N VAL A 94 -3.11 -11.82 2.92
CA VAL A 94 -3.62 -10.46 2.90
C VAL A 94 -5.03 -10.45 3.45
N ILE A 95 -5.31 -9.53 4.37
CA ILE A 95 -6.59 -9.46 5.09
C ILE A 95 -7.33 -8.20 4.67
N PHE A 96 -8.61 -8.38 4.34
CA PHE A 96 -9.51 -7.32 3.94
C PHE A 96 -10.84 -7.40 4.69
N ARG A 97 -11.55 -6.27 4.73
CA ARG A 97 -12.91 -6.15 5.24
C ARG A 97 -13.80 -5.52 4.18
N VAL A 98 -15.00 -6.05 4.04
CA VAL A 98 -16.07 -5.42 3.26
C VAL A 98 -17.11 -4.89 4.22
N ILE A 99 -17.39 -3.60 4.15
CA ILE A 99 -18.32 -2.92 5.04
C ILE A 99 -19.45 -2.36 4.18
N GLY A 100 -20.66 -2.87 4.38
CA GLY A 100 -21.88 -2.33 3.78
C GLY A 100 -22.52 -1.29 4.69
N GLU A 101 -23.70 -0.80 4.30
CA GLU A 101 -24.44 0.22 5.07
C GLU A 101 -24.75 -0.23 6.50
N LYS A 102 -25.11 -1.51 6.68
CA LYS A 102 -25.45 -2.11 7.98
C LYS A 102 -24.23 -2.51 8.82
N GLY A 103 -23.02 -2.19 8.36
CA GLY A 103 -21.78 -2.51 9.05
C GLY A 103 -20.95 -3.56 8.31
N LEU A 104 -20.14 -4.28 9.07
CA LEU A 104 -19.25 -5.29 8.50
C LEU A 104 -20.07 -6.41 7.83
N VAL A 105 -19.71 -6.78 6.61
CA VAL A 105 -20.36 -7.83 5.81
C VAL A 105 -19.48 -9.08 5.78
N THR A 106 -18.19 -8.91 5.50
CA THR A 106 -17.24 -10.03 5.50
C THR A 106 -15.83 -9.62 5.91
N TYR A 107 -15.14 -10.58 6.52
CA TYR A 107 -13.68 -10.64 6.55
C TYR A 107 -13.21 -11.54 5.40
N MET A 108 -12.36 -11.01 4.54
CA MET A 108 -11.75 -11.76 3.44
C MET A 108 -10.26 -11.96 3.72
N GLN A 109 -9.77 -13.17 3.48
CA GLN A 109 -8.36 -13.50 3.46
C GLN A 109 -7.98 -13.95 2.05
N TRP A 110 -6.90 -13.40 1.52
CA TRP A 110 -6.33 -13.79 0.23
C TRP A 110 -4.91 -14.29 0.42
N ASN A 111 -4.63 -15.49 -0.05
CA ASN A 111 -3.27 -16.01 -0.09
C ASN A 111 -2.61 -15.60 -1.41
N ALA A 112 -1.71 -14.62 -1.37
CA ALA A 112 -1.03 -14.12 -2.56
C ALA A 112 -0.10 -15.17 -3.22
N ALA A 113 0.24 -16.27 -2.53
CA ALA A 113 1.04 -17.36 -3.09
C ALA A 113 0.21 -18.33 -3.93
N THR A 114 -0.98 -18.68 -3.44
CA THR A 114 -1.86 -19.70 -4.07
C THR A 114 -2.98 -19.09 -4.89
N GLY A 115 -3.30 -17.80 -4.66
CA GLY A 115 -4.45 -17.12 -5.24
C GLY A 115 -5.78 -17.45 -4.54
N GLU A 116 -5.77 -18.25 -3.47
CA GLU A 116 -6.98 -18.69 -2.79
C GLU A 116 -7.60 -17.59 -1.92
N TYR A 117 -8.93 -17.57 -1.88
CA TYR A 117 -9.73 -16.66 -1.06
C TYR A 117 -10.51 -17.42 0.01
N THR A 118 -10.53 -16.91 1.24
CA THR A 118 -11.40 -17.38 2.32
C THR A 118 -12.30 -16.23 2.79
N PHE A 119 -13.59 -16.50 2.91
CA PHE A 119 -14.59 -15.53 3.33
C PHE A 119 -15.19 -15.94 4.67
N TYR A 120 -15.22 -15.02 5.62
CA TYR A 120 -15.93 -15.17 6.88
C TYR A 120 -17.07 -14.17 6.90
N CYS A 121 -18.29 -14.68 6.79
CA CYS A 121 -19.49 -13.86 6.85
C CYS A 121 -19.78 -13.49 8.31
N THR A 122 -20.08 -12.23 8.56
CA THR A 122 -20.54 -11.80 9.87
C THR A 122 -22.06 -11.87 9.89
N SER A 123 -22.61 -12.76 10.72
CA SER A 123 -24.04 -12.77 11.03
C SER A 123 -24.32 -11.65 12.04
N TRP A 124 -25.18 -10.70 11.67
CA TRP A 124 -25.81 -9.79 12.62
C TRP A 124 -27.19 -10.33 13.00
#